data_AF-A0A534PTA2-F1
#
_entry.id   AF-A0A534PTA2-F1
#
_cell.length_a   1.000
_cell.length_b   1.000
_cell.length_c   1.000
_cell.angle_alpha   90.00
_cell.angle_beta   90.00
_cell.angle_gamma   90.00
#
_symmetry.space_group_name_H-M   'P 1'
#
loop_
_entity.id
_entity.type
_entity.pdbx_description
1 polymer ?
#
loop_
_entity_poly.entity_id
_entity_poly.type
_entity_poly.pdbx_seq_one_letter_code
_entity_poly.pdbx_strand_id
1 'polypeptide(L)'
;LWDDMNLYVAFLSEDPNVAGAFFNDDEKLYTSNVVEIFLNPSGDAARGYDEIEVAPTNALFDASFVGGPRQGMDLSWSSHARHAVHVDGTLNDARDVDRGWTVELAIPFSSLTGMPKPRPSVGDRWKFNLYRLRQGPGQPNEGQAFSPPMRGDFHALDRFATLRFEN
;
A
#
# COMPACT_ATOMS: atom_id res chain seq x y z
N LEU A 1 6.98 11.54 -1.67
CA LEU A 1 7.92 12.31 -2.51
C LEU A 1 7.79 11.83 -3.96
N TRP A 2 8.34 12.52 -4.94
CA TRP A 2 8.29 12.06 -6.33
C TRP A 2 9.47 12.62 -7.15
N ASP A 3 9.82 11.94 -8.24
CA ASP A 3 10.74 12.43 -9.27
C ASP A 3 10.12 12.27 -10.67
N ASP A 4 10.91 12.33 -11.74
CA ASP A 4 10.39 12.19 -13.11
C ASP A 4 9.86 10.77 -13.43
N MET A 5 10.22 9.77 -12.64
CA MET A 5 9.97 8.35 -12.93
C MET A 5 9.12 7.65 -11.87
N ASN A 6 9.18 8.08 -10.61
CA ASN A 6 8.64 7.34 -9.47
C ASN A 6 7.83 8.23 -8.52
N LEU A 7 6.82 7.61 -7.93
CA LEU A 7 6.27 8.03 -6.65
C LEU A 7 7.03 7.32 -5.52
N TYR A 8 7.43 8.08 -4.51
CA TYR A 8 8.08 7.55 -3.31
C TYR A 8 7.15 7.63 -2.10
N VAL A 9 7.02 6.52 -1.39
CA VAL A 9 6.12 6.35 -0.24
C VAL A 9 6.92 5.69 0.88
N ALA A 10 6.70 6.13 2.12
CA ALA A 10 7.27 5.48 3.29
C ALA A 10 6.21 5.31 4.37
N PHE A 11 6.26 4.17 5.06
CA PHE A 11 5.46 3.88 6.24
C PHE A 11 6.39 3.74 7.42
N LEU A 12 6.15 4.52 8.48
CA LEU A 12 6.80 4.36 9.76
C LEU A 12 5.76 3.77 10.71
N SER A 13 5.98 2.52 11.06
CA SER A 13 4.98 1.65 11.68
C SER A 13 5.41 1.28 13.08
N GLU A 14 4.93 2.02 14.08
CA GLU A 14 5.10 1.63 15.48
C GLU A 14 4.41 0.27 15.72
N ASP A 15 5.14 -0.67 16.31
CA ASP A 15 4.62 -2.00 16.62
C ASP A 15 5.49 -2.63 17.72
N PRO A 16 4.96 -2.90 18.91
CA PRO A 16 5.73 -3.54 19.99
C PRO A 16 5.93 -5.05 19.79
N ASN A 17 5.32 -5.65 18.76
CA ASN A 17 5.44 -7.07 18.44
C ASN A 17 5.36 -7.25 16.92
N VAL A 18 6.48 -7.05 16.23
CA VAL A 18 6.57 -7.12 14.78
C VAL A 18 6.51 -8.59 14.35
N ALA A 19 5.36 -9.00 13.80
CA ALA A 19 5.17 -10.34 13.28
C ALA A 19 4.72 -10.32 11.81
N GLY A 20 5.10 -11.34 11.04
CA GLY A 20 4.70 -11.56 9.66
C GLY A 20 4.81 -13.04 9.28
N ALA A 21 3.77 -13.57 8.64
CA ALA A 21 3.68 -14.99 8.29
C ALA A 21 4.10 -15.32 6.85
N PHE A 22 4.17 -14.31 5.99
CA PHE A 22 4.39 -14.45 4.55
C PHE A 22 5.76 -13.91 4.18
N PHE A 23 6.52 -14.63 3.37
CA PHE A 23 7.92 -14.30 3.03
C PHE A 23 8.15 -14.22 1.52
N ASN A 24 7.16 -14.56 0.71
CA ASN A 24 7.23 -14.54 -0.73
C ASN A 24 6.22 -13.52 -1.27
N ASP A 25 6.56 -12.95 -2.42
CA ASP A 25 5.67 -12.04 -3.10
C ASP A 25 4.40 -12.77 -3.58
N ASP A 26 3.31 -12.00 -3.74
CA ASP A 26 1.98 -12.44 -4.17
C ASP A 26 1.26 -13.41 -3.21
N GLU A 27 1.76 -13.53 -1.98
CA GLU A 27 1.02 -14.15 -0.88
C GLU A 27 -0.14 -13.25 -0.40
N LYS A 28 -1.08 -13.79 0.37
CA LYS A 28 -2.30 -13.09 0.81
C LYS A 28 -2.03 -12.16 1.99
N LEU A 29 -1.20 -11.14 1.78
CA LEU A 29 -0.68 -10.25 2.84
C LEU A 29 -1.80 -9.53 3.61
N TYR A 30 -2.93 -9.21 2.97
CA TYR A 30 -4.16 -8.66 3.56
C TYR A 30 -4.78 -9.47 4.72
N THR A 31 -4.23 -10.64 5.06
CA THR A 31 -4.61 -11.45 6.22
C THR A 31 -3.62 -11.36 7.39
N SER A 32 -2.62 -10.47 7.31
CA SER A 32 -1.50 -10.40 8.26
C SER A 32 -1.18 -8.95 8.71
N ASN A 33 0.03 -8.73 9.22
CA ASN A 33 0.60 -7.41 9.49
C ASN A 33 1.14 -6.85 8.18
N VAL A 34 0.55 -5.78 7.68
CA VAL A 34 0.88 -5.24 6.37
C VAL A 34 0.55 -3.74 6.31
N VAL A 35 1.28 -3.00 5.49
CA VAL A 35 0.90 -1.65 5.08
C VAL A 35 0.49 -1.68 3.62
N GLU A 36 -0.52 -0.88 3.27
CA GLU A 36 -1.09 -0.89 1.93
C GLU A 36 -1.15 0.53 1.39
N ILE A 37 -0.89 0.70 0.11
CA ILE A 37 -1.18 1.91 -0.64
C ILE A 37 -2.11 1.60 -1.80
N PHE A 38 -3.15 2.43 -1.91
CA PHE A 38 -4.06 2.41 -3.04
C PHE A 38 -3.88 3.68 -3.87
N LEU A 39 -3.70 3.52 -5.17
CA LEU A 39 -3.48 4.63 -6.10
C LEU A 39 -4.54 4.62 -7.20
N ASN A 40 -5.23 5.74 -7.39
CA ASN A 40 -6.13 5.97 -8.52
C ASN A 40 -5.74 7.27 -9.23
N PRO A 41 -4.77 7.21 -10.16
CA PRO A 41 -4.20 8.40 -10.80
C PRO A 41 -5.21 9.26 -11.57
N SER A 42 -6.20 8.64 -12.21
CA SER A 42 -7.24 9.37 -12.96
C SER A 42 -8.32 10.01 -12.07
N GLY A 43 -8.50 9.53 -10.84
CA GLY A 43 -9.68 9.81 -10.04
C GLY A 43 -10.97 9.16 -10.55
N ASP A 44 -10.89 8.34 -11.60
CA ASP A 44 -12.00 7.59 -12.17
C ASP A 44 -11.77 6.09 -11.96
N ALA A 45 -12.57 5.50 -11.08
CA ALA A 45 -12.49 4.07 -10.75
C ALA A 45 -12.78 3.15 -11.95
N ALA A 46 -13.50 3.63 -12.97
CA ALA A 46 -13.75 2.84 -14.18
C ALA A 46 -12.47 2.66 -15.00
N ARG A 47 -11.52 3.60 -14.90
CA ARG A 47 -10.21 3.53 -15.57
C ARG A 47 -9.15 2.75 -14.80
N GLY A 48 -9.43 2.49 -13.54
CA GLY A 48 -8.70 1.57 -12.69
C GLY A 48 -7.91 2.22 -11.55
N TYR A 49 -7.59 1.39 -10.57
CA TYR A 49 -6.77 1.72 -9.41
C TYR A 49 -5.89 0.52 -9.06
N ASP A 50 -4.78 0.82 -8.39
CA ASP A 50 -3.76 -0.15 -8.02
C ASP A 50 -3.72 -0.31 -6.50
N GLU A 51 -3.47 -1.53 -6.04
CA GLU A 51 -3.24 -1.94 -4.66
C GLU A 51 -1.82 -2.49 -4.56
N ILE A 52 -1.06 -2.00 -3.58
CA ILE A 52 0.29 -2.47 -3.29
C ILE A 52 0.41 -2.61 -1.78
N GLU A 53 0.79 -3.79 -1.34
CA GLU A 53 0.92 -4.15 0.06
C GLU A 53 2.35 -4.62 0.37
N VAL A 54 2.89 -4.25 1.54
CA VAL A 54 4.22 -4.70 1.99
C VAL A 54 4.15 -5.20 3.43
N ALA A 55 4.62 -6.42 3.66
CA ALA A 55 4.72 -7.04 4.99
C ALA A 55 6.05 -6.71 5.68
N PRO A 56 6.17 -6.84 7.02
CA PRO A 56 7.43 -6.59 7.75
C PRO A 56 8.55 -7.57 7.38
N THR A 57 8.23 -8.66 6.71
CA THR A 57 9.15 -9.65 6.11
C THR A 57 9.76 -9.17 4.78
N ASN A 58 9.34 -8.00 4.28
CA ASN A 58 9.63 -7.48 2.95
C ASN A 58 8.94 -8.23 1.80
N ALA A 59 7.95 -9.10 2.07
CA ALA A 59 7.09 -9.63 1.02
C ALA A 59 6.17 -8.53 0.45
N LEU A 60 5.97 -8.54 -0.87
CA LEU A 60 5.11 -7.62 -1.62
C LEU A 60 3.88 -8.37 -2.14
N PHE A 61 2.71 -7.74 -2.07
CA PHE A 61 1.55 -8.15 -2.86
C PHE A 61 1.13 -6.96 -3.71
N ASP A 62 0.76 -7.21 -4.96
CA ASP A 62 0.20 -6.17 -5.80
C ASP A 62 -0.92 -6.68 -6.72
N ALA A 63 -1.86 -5.79 -7.00
CA ALA A 63 -3.00 -6.06 -7.87
C ALA A 63 -3.51 -4.77 -8.49
N SER A 64 -4.04 -4.87 -9.70
CA SER A 64 -4.80 -3.78 -10.30
C SER A 64 -6.27 -4.13 -10.43
N PHE A 65 -7.12 -3.11 -10.53
CA PHE A 65 -8.57 -3.25 -10.64
C PHE A 65 -9.10 -2.30 -11.71
N VAL A 66 -9.97 -2.77 -12.60
CA VAL A 66 -10.60 -1.96 -13.64
C VAL A 66 -12.12 -2.19 -13.64
N GLY A 67 -12.90 -1.10 -13.70
CA GLY A 67 -14.36 -1.15 -13.74
C GLY A 67 -15.07 -0.86 -12.42
N GLY A 68 -14.35 -0.45 -11.38
CA GLY A 68 -14.90 -0.03 -10.09
C GLY A 68 -14.36 -0.81 -8.89
N PRO A 69 -14.90 -0.54 -7.68
CA PRO A 69 -14.45 -1.19 -6.44
C PRO A 69 -14.53 -2.72 -6.52
N ARG A 70 -13.40 -3.41 -6.28
CA ARG A 70 -13.27 -4.88 -6.34
C ARG A 70 -13.70 -5.49 -7.69
N GLN A 71 -13.73 -4.70 -8.76
CA GLN A 71 -14.05 -5.18 -10.11
C GLN A 71 -12.78 -5.33 -10.95
N GLY A 72 -12.80 -6.31 -11.87
CA GLY A 72 -11.73 -6.51 -12.84
C GLY A 72 -10.35 -6.66 -12.21
N MET A 73 -10.27 -7.37 -11.08
CA MET A 73 -9.01 -7.64 -10.39
C MET A 73 -8.07 -8.43 -11.30
N ASP A 74 -6.86 -7.91 -11.47
CA ASP A 74 -5.77 -8.55 -12.21
C ASP A 74 -4.57 -8.76 -11.27
N LEU A 75 -4.36 -10.02 -10.89
CA LEU A 75 -3.23 -10.48 -10.08
C LEU A 75 -1.96 -10.75 -10.90
N SER A 76 -2.01 -10.57 -12.22
CA SER A 76 -0.83 -10.71 -13.09
C SER A 76 -0.17 -9.36 -13.38
N TRP A 77 -0.84 -8.26 -13.04
CA TRP A 77 -0.25 -6.94 -13.02
C TRP A 77 0.86 -6.89 -11.98
N SER A 78 1.95 -6.17 -12.27
CA SER A 78 3.01 -5.91 -11.29
C SER A 78 3.25 -4.42 -11.18
N SER A 79 3.35 -3.95 -9.95
CA SER A 79 3.71 -2.58 -9.62
C SER A 79 5.12 -2.22 -10.05
N HIS A 80 6.00 -3.22 -10.23
CA HIS A 80 7.44 -3.04 -10.41
C HIS A 80 8.08 -2.13 -9.34
N ALA A 81 7.44 -2.02 -8.17
CA ALA A 81 7.93 -1.19 -7.09
C ALA A 81 9.25 -1.73 -6.58
N ARG A 82 10.22 -0.85 -6.36
CA ARG A 82 11.39 -1.18 -5.54
C ARG A 82 11.01 -0.93 -4.09
N HIS A 83 11.16 -1.93 -3.23
CA HIS A 83 10.81 -1.84 -1.83
C HIS A 83 11.92 -2.37 -0.93
N ALA A 84 11.97 -1.84 0.29
CA ALA A 84 12.80 -2.34 1.36
C ALA A 84 12.10 -2.16 2.69
N VAL A 85 12.40 -3.07 3.62
CA VAL A 85 11.91 -3.03 4.99
C VAL A 85 13.07 -3.02 5.97
N HIS A 86 12.94 -2.20 7.00
CA HIS A 86 13.79 -2.22 8.18
C HIS A 86 12.96 -2.47 9.44
N VAL A 87 13.27 -3.53 10.18
CA VAL A 87 12.67 -3.82 11.49
C VAL A 87 13.60 -3.26 12.58
N ASP A 88 13.06 -2.36 13.42
CA ASP A 88 13.72 -1.83 14.61
C ASP A 88 13.26 -2.66 15.82
N GLY A 89 13.90 -3.83 15.96
CA GLY A 89 13.46 -4.90 16.85
C GLY A 89 13.84 -6.28 16.32
N THR A 90 13.03 -7.29 16.63
CA THR A 90 13.17 -8.65 16.11
C THR A 90 11.88 -9.15 15.47
N LEU A 91 11.99 -9.66 14.24
CA LEU A 91 10.84 -10.19 13.52
C LEU A 91 10.42 -11.54 14.10
N ASN A 92 9.12 -11.69 14.42
CA ASN A 92 8.49 -12.91 14.89
C ASN A 92 8.97 -13.41 16.27
N ASP A 93 9.43 -12.54 17.17
CA ASP A 93 9.76 -12.90 18.55
C ASP A 93 8.86 -12.20 19.57
N ALA A 94 7.75 -12.84 19.95
CA ALA A 94 6.81 -12.26 20.91
C ALA A 94 7.33 -12.18 22.37
N ARG A 95 8.61 -12.48 22.62
CA ARG A 95 9.23 -12.45 23.96
C ARG A 95 9.89 -11.12 24.30
N ASP A 96 10.17 -10.28 23.30
CA ASP A 96 10.72 -8.94 23.50
C ASP A 96 9.68 -7.84 23.19
N VAL A 97 10.16 -6.60 23.09
CA VAL A 97 9.34 -5.44 22.76
C VAL A 97 10.08 -4.66 21.68
N ASP A 98 9.47 -4.62 20.50
CA ASP A 98 9.99 -3.91 19.35
C ASP A 98 9.66 -2.41 19.41
N ARG A 99 10.34 -1.62 18.59
CA ARG A 99 9.95 -0.22 18.33
C ARG A 99 9.03 -0.13 17.11
N GLY A 100 9.22 -1.03 16.15
CA GLY A 100 8.38 -1.13 14.97
C GLY A 100 9.18 -1.45 13.72
N TRP A 101 8.67 -1.01 12.58
CA TRP A 101 9.29 -1.26 11.28
C TRP A 101 9.02 -0.11 10.31
N THR A 102 9.88 0.01 9.31
CA THR A 102 9.78 1.02 8.27
C THR A 102 9.73 0.33 6.91
N VAL A 103 8.83 0.80 6.05
CA VAL A 103 8.79 0.46 4.62
C VAL A 103 9.15 1.69 3.82
N GLU A 104 9.97 1.51 2.78
CA GLU A 104 10.16 2.50 1.73
C GLU A 104 9.85 1.87 0.37
N LEU A 105 9.12 2.60 -0.46
CA LEU A 105 8.70 2.20 -1.80
C LEU A 105 9.11 3.28 -2.82
N ALA A 106 9.62 2.84 -3.98
CA ALA A 106 9.72 3.63 -5.19
C ALA A 106 8.89 2.96 -6.29
N ILE A 107 7.75 3.57 -6.61
CA ILE A 107 6.72 3.03 -7.51
C ILE A 107 6.84 3.72 -8.87
N PRO A 108 7.23 3.03 -9.95
CA PRO A 108 7.33 3.62 -11.28
C PRO A 108 5.98 4.10 -11.82
N PHE A 109 5.91 5.29 -12.40
CA PHE A 109 4.66 5.76 -13.02
C PHE A 109 4.22 4.93 -14.22
N SER A 110 5.18 4.28 -14.89
CA SER A 110 4.93 3.46 -16.07
C SER A 110 4.18 2.16 -15.78
N SER A 111 4.14 1.70 -14.53
CA SER A 111 3.39 0.49 -14.15
C SER A 111 1.94 0.80 -13.78
N LEU A 112 1.63 2.02 -13.32
CA LEU A 112 0.32 2.35 -12.77
C LEU A 112 -0.82 2.31 -13.80
N THR A 113 -1.96 1.77 -13.38
CA THR A 113 -3.16 1.73 -14.21
C THR A 113 -3.89 3.07 -14.18
N GLY A 114 -4.76 3.28 -15.18
CA GLY A 114 -5.60 4.48 -15.24
C GLY A 114 -4.85 5.81 -15.40
N MET A 115 -3.54 5.80 -15.67
CA MET A 115 -2.75 7.03 -15.83
C MET A 115 -3.32 7.93 -16.95
N PRO A 116 -3.63 9.20 -16.66
CA PRO A 116 -4.11 10.15 -17.68
C PRO A 116 -3.00 10.61 -18.63
N LYS A 117 -1.75 10.46 -18.22
CA LYS A 117 -0.52 10.79 -18.97
C LYS A 117 0.64 9.97 -18.43
N PRO A 118 1.78 9.85 -19.15
CA PRO A 118 2.87 8.96 -18.76
C PRO A 118 3.52 9.25 -17.39
N ARG A 119 3.43 10.50 -16.90
CA ARG A 119 3.92 10.93 -15.58
C ARG A 119 3.16 12.17 -15.10
N PRO A 120 3.05 12.40 -13.77
CA PRO A 120 2.41 13.60 -13.24
C PRO A 120 3.20 14.87 -13.57
N SER A 121 2.53 16.01 -13.49
CA SER A 121 3.10 17.35 -13.53
C SER A 121 2.74 18.08 -12.25
N VAL A 122 3.54 19.07 -11.88
CA VAL A 122 3.25 19.97 -10.76
C VAL A 122 1.82 20.52 -10.89
N GLY A 123 1.05 20.43 -9.81
CA GLY A 123 -0.35 20.83 -9.73
C GLY A 123 -1.35 19.70 -9.98
N ASP A 124 -0.92 18.58 -10.56
CA ASP A 124 -1.79 17.40 -10.73
C ASP A 124 -2.29 16.86 -9.40
N ARG A 125 -3.44 16.18 -9.47
CA ARG A 125 -4.09 15.58 -8.32
C ARG A 125 -4.50 14.16 -8.59
N TRP A 126 -4.17 13.26 -7.67
CA TRP A 126 -4.60 11.86 -7.69
C TRP A 126 -5.52 11.56 -6.52
N LYS A 127 -6.28 10.48 -6.63
CA LYS A 127 -6.97 9.86 -5.51
C LYS A 127 -6.10 8.74 -4.95
N PHE A 128 -6.01 8.65 -3.63
CA PHE A 128 -5.23 7.62 -2.95
C PHE A 128 -5.75 7.34 -1.55
N ASN A 129 -5.29 6.23 -0.96
CA ASN A 129 -5.33 6.04 0.47
C ASN A 129 -4.14 5.20 0.94
N LEU A 130 -3.91 5.22 2.24
CA LEU A 130 -2.89 4.43 2.92
C LEU A 130 -3.55 3.65 4.04
N TYR A 131 -3.21 2.38 4.17
CA TYR A 131 -3.77 1.50 5.18
C TYR A 131 -2.68 0.78 5.96
N ARG A 132 -3.07 0.30 7.13
CA ARG A 132 -2.30 -0.68 7.88
C ARG A 132 -3.23 -1.70 8.48
N LEU A 133 -2.86 -2.96 8.35
CA LEU A 133 -3.48 -4.06 9.05
C LEU A 133 -2.49 -4.63 10.07
N ARG A 134 -3.00 -4.95 11.26
CA ARG A 134 -2.27 -5.69 12.30
C ARG A 134 -3.12 -6.91 12.66
N GLN A 135 -3.04 -7.92 11.80
CA GLN A 135 -3.83 -9.14 11.90
C GLN A 135 -2.94 -10.38 11.99
N GLY A 136 -3.55 -11.52 12.36
CA GLY A 136 -2.87 -12.80 12.52
C GLY A 136 -2.71 -13.24 13.99
N PRO A 137 -2.11 -14.42 14.22
CA PRO A 137 -1.98 -14.97 15.57
C PRO A 137 -1.25 -14.02 16.52
N GLY A 138 -1.89 -13.69 17.65
CA GLY A 138 -1.31 -12.81 18.68
C GLY A 138 -1.32 -11.31 18.36
N GLN A 139 -1.89 -10.91 17.21
CA GLN A 139 -2.05 -9.51 16.81
C GLN A 139 -3.43 -8.97 17.20
N PRO A 140 -3.60 -7.63 17.33
CA PRO A 140 -4.85 -7.03 17.84
C PRO A 140 -6.05 -7.12 16.88
N ASN A 141 -5.86 -7.62 15.65
CA ASN A 141 -6.85 -7.64 14.58
C ASN A 141 -7.40 -6.23 14.29
N GLU A 142 -6.48 -5.31 14.02
CA GLU A 142 -6.73 -3.89 13.85
C GLU A 142 -6.53 -3.47 12.39
N GLY A 143 -7.33 -2.49 11.93
CA GLY A 143 -7.14 -1.79 10.66
C GLY A 143 -7.08 -0.28 10.88
N GLN A 144 -6.14 0.39 10.22
CA GLN A 144 -5.94 1.83 10.25
C GLN A 144 -5.95 2.39 8.83
N ALA A 145 -6.36 3.65 8.69
CA ALA A 145 -6.43 4.31 7.39
C ALA A 145 -6.05 5.79 7.51
N PHE A 146 -5.34 6.32 6.50
CA PHE A 146 -5.06 7.76 6.41
C PHE A 146 -6.34 8.57 6.20
N SER A 147 -7.16 8.18 5.22
CA SER A 147 -8.52 8.69 5.05
C SER A 147 -9.53 7.63 5.51
N PRO A 148 -10.47 7.97 6.42
CA PRO A 148 -11.35 6.98 7.03
C PRO A 148 -12.34 6.40 5.99
N PRO A 149 -12.42 5.06 5.82
CA PRO A 149 -13.34 4.44 4.86
C PRO A 149 -14.82 4.54 5.27
N MET A 150 -15.09 4.83 6.54
CA MET A 150 -16.44 4.90 7.14
C MET A 150 -17.29 3.63 6.96
N ARG A 151 -16.63 2.53 6.61
CA ARG A 151 -17.19 1.17 6.39
C ARG A 151 -16.05 0.16 6.57
N GLY A 152 -16.39 -1.10 6.79
CA GLY A 152 -15.42 -2.20 6.96
C GLY A 152 -14.78 -2.69 5.66
N ASP A 153 -14.49 -1.80 4.71
CA ASP A 153 -13.89 -2.14 3.42
C ASP A 153 -12.94 -1.02 2.96
N PHE A 154 -11.70 -1.38 2.65
CA PHE A 154 -10.66 -0.47 2.16
C PHE A 154 -10.82 -0.10 0.68
N HIS A 155 -11.58 -0.87 -0.09
CA HIS A 155 -11.93 -0.52 -1.48
C HIS A 155 -13.01 0.58 -1.57
N ALA A 156 -13.13 1.43 -0.55
CA ALA A 156 -14.04 2.58 -0.49
C ALA A 156 -13.47 3.78 -1.29
N LEU A 157 -13.43 3.66 -2.62
CA LEU A 157 -12.79 4.64 -3.52
C LEU A 157 -13.36 6.07 -3.36
N ASP A 158 -14.63 6.21 -2.99
CA ASP A 158 -15.29 7.48 -2.70
C ASP A 158 -14.74 8.20 -1.44
N ARG A 159 -13.94 7.50 -0.62
CA ARG A 159 -13.28 8.02 0.58
C ARG A 159 -11.81 8.28 0.39
N PHE A 160 -11.27 8.06 -0.80
CA PHE A 160 -9.87 8.34 -1.07
C PHE A 160 -9.55 9.83 -0.87
N ALA A 161 -8.42 10.06 -0.22
CA ALA A 161 -7.84 11.38 -0.06
C ALA A 161 -7.33 11.89 -1.42
N THR A 162 -6.83 13.13 -1.43
CA THR A 162 -6.25 13.73 -2.63
C THR A 162 -4.78 14.03 -2.41
N LEU A 163 -3.94 13.43 -3.26
CA LEU A 163 -2.51 13.70 -3.34
C LEU A 163 -2.29 14.77 -4.41
N ARG A 164 -1.51 15.81 -4.10
CA ARG A 164 -1.14 16.89 -5.04
C ARG A 164 0.36 16.84 -5.29
N PHE A 165 0.77 16.90 -6.56
CA PHE A 165 2.18 16.97 -6.94
C PHE A 165 2.68 18.42 -6.87
N GLU A 166 3.77 18.65 -6.14
CA GLU A 166 4.38 19.97 -5.93
C GLU A 166 5.89 19.94 -6.19
N ASN A 167 6.51 21.13 -6.30
CA ASN A 167 7.96 21.31 -6.42
C ASN A 167 8.71 20.91 -5.14
#